data_AF-A0A942KS16-F1
#
_entry.id   AF-A0A942KS16-F1
#
_cell.length_a   1.000
_cell.length_b   1.000
_cell.length_c   1.000
_cell.angle_alpha   90.00
_cell.angle_beta   90.00
_cell.angle_gamma   90.00
#
_symmetry.space_group_name_H-M   'P 1'
#
loop_
_entity.id
_entity.type
_entity.pdbx_description
1 polymer ?
#
loop_
_entity_poly.entity_id
_entity_poly.type
_entity_poly.pdbx_seq_one_letter_code
_entity_poly.pdbx_strand_id
1 'polypeptide(L)'
;MIAKEELLAKAKKPAADALKLHPYYRGKMQTVPRCAVRNLQDFAVWYSPGVAEPCKEIEKNKDLVYDYTSKWNTVAVISDGTRVLGLGDIGP
;
A
#
# COMPACT_ATOMS: atom_id res chain seq x y z
N MET A 1 -39.48 -8.52 12.79
CA MET A 1 -39.12 -8.08 11.42
C MET A 1 -38.44 -6.72 11.56
N ILE A 2 -37.22 -6.57 11.04
CA ILE A 2 -36.51 -5.27 11.04
C ILE A 2 -37.25 -4.34 10.06
N ALA A 3 -37.47 -3.08 10.42
CA ALA A 3 -38.19 -2.15 9.55
C ALA A 3 -37.37 -1.84 8.29
N LYS A 4 -38.05 -1.68 7.15
CA LYS A 4 -37.40 -1.36 5.87
C LYS A 4 -36.53 -0.11 5.96
N GLU A 5 -36.95 0.90 6.73
CA GLU A 5 -36.15 2.11 6.94
C GLU A 5 -34.84 1.83 7.69
N GLU A 6 -34.86 0.95 8.69
CA GLU A 6 -33.66 0.58 9.44
C GLU A 6 -32.64 -0.13 8.55
N LEU A 7 -33.11 -0.99 7.62
CA LEU A 7 -32.26 -1.65 6.64
C LEU A 7 -31.65 -0.65 5.66
N LEU A 8 -32.45 0.30 5.16
CA LEU A 8 -31.97 1.35 4.27
C LEU A 8 -30.96 2.28 4.95
N ALA A 9 -31.19 2.63 6.22
CA ALA A 9 -30.26 3.42 7.01
C ALA A 9 -28.92 2.68 7.20
N LYS A 10 -28.97 1.38 7.53
CA LYS A 10 -27.78 0.53 7.63
C LYS A 10 -27.02 0.45 6.30
N ALA A 11 -27.72 0.32 5.18
CA ALA A 11 -27.10 0.25 3.85
C ALA A 11 -26.39 1.56 3.44
N LYS A 12 -26.88 2.72 3.88
CA LYS A 12 -26.29 4.04 3.56
C LYS A 12 -25.11 4.41 4.48
N LYS A 13 -25.01 3.79 5.64
CA LYS A 13 -24.00 4.11 6.65
C LYS A 13 -22.55 4.04 6.13
N PRO A 14 -22.11 3.01 5.38
CA PRO A 14 -20.74 2.95 4.88
C PRO A 14 -20.35 4.13 3.99
N ALA A 15 -21.27 4.65 3.17
CA ALA A 15 -21.00 5.82 2.33
C ALA A 15 -20.81 7.09 3.18
N ALA A 16 -21.64 7.27 4.21
CA ALA A 16 -21.51 8.39 5.14
C ALA A 16 -20.20 8.30 5.95
N ASP A 17 -19.84 7.10 6.42
CA ASP A 17 -18.59 6.87 7.15
C ASP A 17 -17.37 7.08 6.23
N ALA A 18 -17.44 6.65 4.96
CA ALA A 18 -16.37 6.84 3.99
C ALA A 18 -16.01 8.32 3.78
N LEU A 19 -17.01 9.21 3.72
CA LEU A 19 -16.80 10.66 3.59
C LEU A 19 -16.14 11.30 4.82
N LYS A 20 -16.24 10.68 6.00
CA LYS A 20 -15.59 11.16 7.23
C LYS A 20 -14.20 10.57 7.40
N LEU A 21 -14.04 9.27 7.15
CA LEU A 21 -12.84 8.52 7.47
C LEU A 21 -11.72 8.72 6.44
N HIS A 22 -12.03 8.85 5.14
CA HIS A 22 -10.98 9.08 4.13
C HIS A 22 -10.22 10.39 4.35
N PRO A 23 -10.87 11.53 4.69
CA PRO A 23 -10.17 12.76 5.06
C PRO A 23 -9.40 12.65 6.38
N TYR A 24 -9.98 11.96 7.38
CA TYR A 24 -9.34 11.78 8.69
C TYR A 24 -7.99 11.03 8.58
N TYR A 25 -7.96 9.93 7.84
CA TYR A 25 -6.74 9.14 7.62
C TYR A 25 -5.88 9.64 6.44
N ARG A 26 -6.35 10.65 5.68
CA ARG A 26 -5.71 11.18 4.47
C ARG A 26 -5.40 10.09 3.44
N GLY A 27 -6.40 9.25 3.17
CA GLY A 27 -6.25 8.06 2.36
C GLY A 27 -6.31 6.78 3.21
N LYS A 28 -5.79 5.68 2.67
CA LYS A 28 -5.94 4.34 3.25
C LYS A 28 -4.64 3.56 3.36
N MET A 29 -3.64 3.91 2.56
CA MET A 29 -2.39 3.18 2.46
C MET A 29 -1.31 3.89 3.26
N GLN A 30 -0.44 3.10 3.89
CA GLN A 30 0.78 3.57 4.54
C GLN A 30 1.94 2.65 4.14
N THR A 31 3.15 3.19 4.14
CA THR A 31 4.38 2.43 3.96
C THR A 31 5.13 2.40 5.28
N VAL A 32 5.51 1.22 5.74
CA VAL A 32 6.28 1.03 6.97
C VAL A 32 7.45 0.07 6.71
N PRO A 33 8.61 0.26 7.37
CA PRO A 33 9.71 -0.68 7.30
C PRO A 33 9.29 -2.07 7.80
N ARG A 34 9.76 -3.13 7.12
CA ARG A 34 9.62 -4.51 7.62
C ARG A 34 10.71 -4.89 8.63
N CYS A 35 11.85 -4.20 8.58
CA CYS A 35 12.98 -4.41 9.48
C CYS A 35 13.02 -3.35 10.58
N ALA A 36 13.64 -3.69 11.71
CA ALA A 36 13.83 -2.77 12.81
C ALA A 36 14.97 -1.79 12.51
N VAL A 37 14.75 -0.51 12.82
CA VAL A 37 15.75 0.56 12.75
C VAL A 37 15.72 1.32 14.08
N ARG A 38 16.53 0.88 15.05
CA ARG A 38 16.51 1.41 16.42
C ARG A 38 17.68 2.35 16.72
N ASN A 39 18.79 2.16 16.01
CA ASN A 39 20.03 2.91 16.21
C ASN A 39 20.84 2.95 14.90
N LEU A 40 22.02 3.59 14.97
CA LEU A 40 22.91 3.74 13.81
C LEU A 40 23.47 2.41 13.30
N GLN A 41 23.60 1.40 14.17
CA GLN A 41 24.08 0.08 13.77
C GLN A 41 23.04 -0.64 12.91
N ASP A 42 21.75 -0.58 13.28
CA ASP A 42 20.68 -1.08 12.41
C ASP A 42 20.66 -0.30 11.08
N PHE A 43 20.80 1.02 11.12
CA PHE A 43 20.82 1.86 9.91
C PHE A 43 21.97 1.49 8.97
N ALA A 44 23.16 1.20 9.50
CA ALA A 44 24.32 0.80 8.71
C ALA A 44 24.14 -0.54 7.96
N VAL A 45 23.19 -1.39 8.39
CA VAL A 45 22.82 -2.64 7.70
C VAL A 45 21.85 -2.37 6.57
N TRP A 46 20.77 -1.62 6.83
CA TRP A 46 19.68 -1.40 5.87
C TRP A 46 19.96 -0.29 4.86
N TYR A 47 20.95 0.56 5.16
CA TYR A 47 21.43 1.64 4.29
C TYR A 47 22.95 1.54 4.15
N SER A 48 23.63 2.64 3.88
CA SER A 48 25.08 2.66 3.74
C SER A 48 25.79 2.31 5.06
N PRO A 49 26.83 1.45 5.04
CA PRO A 49 27.40 0.79 3.85
C PRO A 49 26.74 -0.56 3.48
N GLY A 50 25.96 -1.17 4.36
CA GLY A 50 25.45 -2.55 4.23
C GLY A 50 24.60 -2.82 2.99
N VAL A 51 23.81 -1.84 2.55
CA VAL A 51 22.95 -1.95 1.34
C VAL A 51 23.74 -2.22 0.06
N ALA A 52 25.05 -1.94 0.04
CA ALA A 52 25.90 -2.19 -1.13
C ALA A 52 26.01 -3.68 -1.50
N GLU A 53 25.99 -4.58 -0.52
CA GLU A 53 26.17 -6.01 -0.77
C GLU A 53 24.97 -6.64 -1.52
N PRO A 54 23.70 -6.49 -1.10
CA PRO A 54 22.58 -6.99 -1.91
C PRO A 54 22.53 -6.34 -3.30
N CYS A 55 22.95 -5.07 -3.45
CA CYS A 55 23.07 -4.44 -4.77
C CYS A 55 24.09 -5.14 -5.69
N LYS A 56 25.28 -5.46 -5.18
CA LYS A 56 26.31 -6.21 -5.93
C LYS A 56 25.86 -7.62 -6.26
N GLU A 57 25.17 -8.30 -5.35
CA GLU A 57 24.65 -9.64 -5.62
C GLU A 57 23.57 -9.62 -6.70
N ILE A 58 22.66 -8.64 -6.68
CA ILE A 58 21.66 -8.44 -7.76
C ILE A 58 22.33 -8.03 -9.08
N GLU A 59 23.45 -7.31 -9.03
CA GLU A 59 24.24 -7.01 -10.22
C GLU A 59 24.78 -8.29 -10.87
N LYS A 60 25.36 -9.20 -10.08
CA LYS A 60 25.87 -10.50 -10.54
C LYS A 60 24.77 -11.43 -11.01
N ASN A 61 23.63 -11.47 -10.30
CA ASN A 61 22.48 -12.29 -10.64
C ASN A 61 21.16 -11.52 -10.40
N LYS A 62 20.48 -11.17 -11.50
CA LYS A 62 19.24 -10.37 -11.45
C LYS A 62 18.09 -11.07 -10.75
N ASP A 63 18.06 -12.41 -10.70
CA ASP A 63 16.96 -13.15 -10.06
C ASP A 63 16.95 -12.98 -8.54
N LEU A 64 18.10 -12.65 -7.93
CA LEU A 64 18.22 -12.38 -6.48
C LEU A 64 17.44 -11.13 -6.05
N VAL A 65 16.90 -10.34 -6.99
CA VAL A 65 15.96 -9.25 -6.68
C VAL A 65 14.72 -9.76 -5.94
N TYR A 66 14.30 -11.01 -6.18
CA TYR A 66 13.16 -11.61 -5.50
C TYR A 66 13.50 -11.98 -4.04
N ASP A 67 14.75 -12.32 -3.75
CA ASP A 67 15.18 -12.68 -2.39
C ASP A 67 15.49 -11.43 -1.55
N TYR A 68 16.17 -10.44 -2.12
CA TYR A 68 16.71 -9.29 -1.37
C TYR A 68 15.81 -8.05 -1.34
N THR A 69 14.71 -8.03 -2.08
CA THR A 69 13.84 -6.83 -2.16
C THR A 69 12.38 -7.15 -1.88
N SER A 70 11.53 -6.13 -1.80
CA SER A 70 10.09 -6.32 -1.67
C SER A 70 9.42 -6.86 -2.95
N LYS A 71 10.15 -7.04 -4.06
CA LYS A 71 9.60 -7.45 -5.37
C LYS A 71 8.86 -8.78 -5.29
N TRP A 72 9.27 -9.73 -4.44
CA TRP A 72 8.58 -11.02 -4.29
C TRP A 72 7.11 -10.90 -3.85
N ASN A 73 6.72 -9.79 -3.21
CA ASN A 73 5.36 -9.62 -2.69
C ASN A 73 4.76 -8.25 -2.96
N THR A 74 5.32 -7.47 -3.88
CA THR A 74 4.79 -6.15 -4.22
C THR A 74 4.05 -6.22 -5.54
N VAL A 75 2.75 -5.93 -5.52
CA VAL A 75 1.91 -5.84 -6.71
C VAL A 75 1.50 -4.39 -6.90
N ALA A 76 1.71 -3.85 -8.11
CA ALA A 76 1.25 -2.53 -8.49
C ALA A 76 -0.19 -2.60 -9.03
N VAL A 77 -1.08 -1.77 -8.48
CA VAL A 77 -2.43 -1.55 -9.04
C VAL A 77 -2.37 -0.31 -9.90
N ILE A 78 -2.38 -0.50 -11.23
CA ILE A 78 -2.25 0.57 -12.22
C ILE A 78 -3.60 0.72 -12.94
N SER A 79 -4.09 1.95 -13.03
CA SER A 79 -5.31 2.33 -13.74
C SER A 79 -5.14 3.74 -14.31
N ASP A 80 -5.71 4.00 -15.48
CA ASP A 80 -5.78 5.33 -16.08
C ASP A 80 -7.06 6.10 -15.72
N GLY A 81 -7.96 5.48 -14.94
CA GLY A 81 -9.20 6.11 -14.47
C GLY A 81 -10.34 6.15 -15.50
N THR A 82 -10.16 5.57 -16.69
CA THR A 82 -11.16 5.64 -17.77
C THR A 82 -12.40 4.77 -17.54
N ARG A 83 -12.35 3.84 -16.57
CA ARG A 83 -13.48 3.02 -16.12
C ARG A 83 -13.42 2.69 -14.63
N VAL A 84 -13.72 3.67 -13.79
CA VAL A 84 -13.78 3.49 -12.34
C VAL A 84 -15.15 2.96 -11.92
N LEU A 85 -15.22 1.68 -11.54
CA LEU A 85 -16.48 1.03 -11.13
C LEU A 85 -17.56 1.18 -12.22
N GLY A 86 -18.76 1.64 -11.85
CA GLY A 86 -19.83 2.01 -12.78
C GLY A 86 -19.89 3.52 -13.08
N LEU A 87 -18.87 4.29 -12.72
CA LEU A 87 -18.85 5.76 -12.84
C LEU A 87 -18.36 6.25 -14.21
N GLY A 88 -17.77 5.36 -15.02
CA GLY A 88 -17.16 5.72 -16.30
C GLY A 88 -15.79 6.34 -16.12
N ASP A 89 -15.46 7.29 -17.00
CA ASP A 89 -14.20 8.01 -17.00
C ASP A 89 -14.28 9.20 -16.05
N ILE A 90 -13.52 9.13 -14.96
CA ILE A 90 -13.39 10.22 -13.98
C ILE A 90 -11.93 10.66 -13.81
N GLY A 91 -11.03 10.15 -14.66
CA GLY A 91 -9.60 10.41 -14.62
C GLY A 91 -8.87 9.92 -13.35
N PRO A 92 -7.55 10.18 -13.28
CA PRO A 92 -6.73 10.02 -12.08
C PRO A 92 -6.89 11.16 -11.07
#